data_AF-A0A2L2TQW6-F1
#
_entry.id   AF-A0A2L2TQW6-F1
#
_cell.length_a   1.000
_cell.length_b   1.000
_cell.length_c   1.000
_cell.angle_alpha   90.00
_cell.angle_beta   90.00
_cell.angle_gamma   90.00
#
_symmetry.space_group_name_H-M   'P 1'
#
loop_
_entity.id
_entity.type
_entity.pdbx_description
1 polymer ?
#
loop_
_entity_poly.entity_id
_entity_poly.type
_entity_poly.pdbx_seq_one_letter_code
_entity_poly.pdbx_strand_id
1 'polypeptide(L)'
;MASSRIFNELPRDIAAIEYHSKTYIFFVNSNHELCYLLSPNGNTQDFEHHIVKVTNGKLKVKCGSRQIAAMAWKGERQQEIRIYCVAPENGQCEMRGYIQEVAFNKTNGWELGTLGDDNPKTWIDNDAVLSASALVWPDNKADLSLFVSGKDEWGRPKVVRYYYDYATNGGTWLKDGVISKKVSDW
;
A
#
# COMPACT_ATOMS: atom_id res chain seq x y z
N MET A 1 -16.69 17.44 -25.53
CA MET A 1 -15.24 17.20 -25.48
C MET A 1 -14.67 17.91 -24.26
N ALA A 2 -14.60 17.21 -23.12
CA ALA A 2 -14.12 17.77 -21.87
C ALA A 2 -12.63 17.47 -21.71
N SER A 3 -11.82 18.50 -21.95
CA SER A 3 -10.56 18.82 -21.27
C SER A 3 -9.59 17.65 -20.97
N SER A 4 -8.67 17.43 -21.89
CA SER A 4 -7.40 16.70 -21.73
C SER A 4 -6.41 17.31 -20.71
N ARG A 5 -6.85 18.22 -19.82
CA ARG A 5 -5.99 18.95 -18.88
C ARG A 5 -5.91 18.38 -17.48
N ILE A 6 -6.68 17.34 -17.15
CA ILE A 6 -6.66 16.72 -15.81
C ILE A 6 -5.49 15.72 -15.64
N PHE A 7 -4.73 15.43 -16.71
CA PHE A 7 -3.71 14.38 -16.73
C PHE A 7 -2.25 14.88 -16.71
N ASN A 8 -2.01 16.17 -16.44
CA ASN A 8 -0.67 16.74 -16.19
C ASN A 8 -0.32 16.87 -14.69
N GLU A 9 -1.07 16.23 -13.80
CA GLU A 9 -0.84 16.34 -12.35
C GLU A 9 0.24 15.36 -11.89
N LEU A 10 1.17 15.86 -11.06
CA LEU A 10 2.17 15.04 -10.34
C LEU A 10 1.48 13.93 -9.53
N PRO A 11 2.14 12.77 -9.30
CA PRO A 11 1.61 11.77 -8.40
C PRO A 11 1.33 12.41 -7.03
N ARG A 12 0.13 12.18 -6.50
CA ARG A 12 -0.32 12.84 -5.26
C ARG A 12 0.31 12.27 -4.00
N ASP A 13 0.86 11.07 -4.11
CA ASP A 13 1.57 10.37 -3.07
C ASP A 13 2.54 9.36 -3.70
N ILE A 14 3.60 9.02 -2.98
CA ILE A 14 4.59 8.02 -3.39
C ILE A 14 5.01 7.17 -2.18
N ALA A 15 5.31 5.90 -2.42
CA ALA A 15 5.99 5.06 -1.45
C ALA A 15 7.26 4.50 -2.07
N ALA A 16 8.40 4.70 -1.40
CA ALA A 16 9.67 4.17 -1.86
C ALA A 16 10.15 3.05 -0.92
N ILE A 17 10.73 2.00 -1.51
CA ILE A 17 11.42 0.94 -0.77
C ILE A 17 12.74 0.63 -1.45
N GLU A 18 13.71 0.22 -0.66
CA GLU A 18 14.97 -0.31 -1.14
C GLU A 18 15.09 -1.80 -0.80
N TYR A 19 15.49 -2.60 -1.77
CA TYR A 19 15.68 -4.03 -1.59
C TYR A 19 16.82 -4.52 -2.49
N HIS A 20 17.88 -5.09 -1.91
CA HIS A 20 19.04 -5.63 -2.66
C HIS A 20 19.62 -4.66 -3.70
N SER A 21 19.85 -3.40 -3.32
CA SER A 21 20.37 -2.33 -4.21
C SER A 21 19.42 -1.92 -5.34
N LYS A 22 18.16 -2.32 -5.26
CA LYS A 22 17.07 -1.82 -6.11
C LYS A 22 16.18 -0.89 -5.33
N THR A 23 15.86 0.24 -5.94
CA THR A 23 14.88 1.19 -5.41
C THR A 23 13.61 1.04 -6.23
N TYR A 24 12.50 0.84 -5.55
CA TYR A 24 11.17 0.84 -6.15
C TYR A 24 10.42 2.06 -5.64
N ILE A 25 9.84 2.85 -6.53
CA ILE A 25 9.01 4.01 -6.18
C ILE A 25 7.60 3.76 -6.71
N PHE A 26 6.67 3.46 -5.81
CA PHE A 26 5.27 3.20 -6.13
C PHE A 26 4.46 4.48 -6.12
N PHE A 27 3.55 4.60 -7.08
CA PHE A 27 2.67 5.75 -7.22
C PHE A 27 1.40 5.36 -7.97
N VAL A 28 0.36 6.19 -7.87
CA VAL A 28 -0.85 6.05 -8.70
C VAL A 28 -0.79 7.06 -9.83
N ASN A 29 -0.89 6.58 -11.07
CA ASN A 29 -0.86 7.47 -12.23
C ASN A 29 -2.22 8.15 -12.45
N SER A 30 -2.27 9.02 -13.46
CA SER A 30 -3.46 9.79 -13.81
C SER A 30 -4.61 8.92 -14.36
N ASN A 31 -4.33 7.72 -14.87
CA ASN A 31 -5.34 6.72 -15.26
C ASN A 31 -5.88 5.90 -14.07
N HIS A 32 -5.49 6.23 -12.84
CA HIS A 32 -5.84 5.49 -11.63
C HIS A 32 -5.29 4.06 -11.64
N GLU A 33 -4.08 3.89 -12.14
CA GLU A 33 -3.34 2.63 -12.13
C GLU A 33 -2.20 2.70 -11.12
N LEU A 34 -2.01 1.63 -10.34
CA LEU A 34 -0.84 1.47 -9.49
C LEU A 34 0.37 1.17 -10.36
N CYS A 35 1.38 2.02 -10.28
CA CYS A 35 2.60 1.95 -11.06
C CYS A 35 3.83 1.92 -10.15
N TYR A 36 4.98 1.56 -10.71
CA TYR A 36 6.27 1.75 -10.04
C TYR A 36 7.37 2.14 -11.00
N LEU A 37 8.30 2.93 -10.49
CA LEU A 37 9.60 3.17 -11.07
C LEU A 37 10.60 2.18 -10.45
N LEU A 38 11.40 1.51 -11.27
CA LEU A 38 12.46 0.60 -10.82
C LEU A 38 13.83 1.19 -11.15
N SER A 39 14.72 1.24 -10.15
CA SER A 39 16.08 1.69 -10.39
C SER A 39 16.82 0.76 -11.35
N PRO A 40 17.65 1.33 -12.25
CA PRO A 40 18.46 0.53 -13.17
C PRO A 40 19.51 -0.29 -12.42
N ASN A 41 20.19 -1.20 -13.12
CA ASN A 41 21.37 -1.86 -12.56
C ASN A 41 22.56 -0.89 -12.64
N GLY A 42 22.95 -0.24 -11.54
CA GLY A 42 24.07 0.71 -11.48
C GLY A 42 23.65 2.17 -11.26
N ASN A 43 24.61 3.10 -11.30
CA ASN A 43 24.45 4.48 -10.79
C ASN A 43 24.11 5.55 -11.85
N THR A 44 23.77 5.20 -13.10
CA THR A 44 23.84 6.17 -14.22
C THR A 44 22.65 6.23 -15.18
N GLN A 45 21.46 5.72 -14.85
CA GLN A 45 20.32 5.74 -15.79
C GLN A 45 18.98 6.11 -15.15
N ASP A 46 18.03 6.49 -16.01
CA ASP A 46 16.63 6.75 -15.68
C ASP A 46 15.94 5.49 -15.13
N PHE A 47 14.97 5.68 -14.24
CA PHE A 47 14.20 4.56 -13.71
C PHE A 47 13.25 4.00 -14.79
N GLU A 48 13.11 2.68 -14.83
CA GLU A 48 12.17 2.00 -15.72
C GLU A 48 10.74 2.10 -15.16
N HIS A 49 9.79 2.49 -16.02
CA HIS A 49 8.38 2.62 -15.66
C HIS A 49 7.61 1.32 -15.88
N HIS A 50 6.86 0.89 -14.87
CA HIS A 50 6.04 -0.32 -14.91
C HIS A 50 4.63 -0.08 -14.34
N ILE A 51 3.65 -0.80 -14.89
CA ILE A 51 2.29 -0.90 -14.33
C ILE A 51 2.19 -2.20 -13.54
N VAL A 52 1.65 -2.15 -12.32
CA VAL A 52 1.40 -3.34 -11.50
C VAL A 52 0.26 -4.14 -12.11
N LYS A 53 0.57 -5.34 -12.61
CA LYS A 53 -0.39 -6.27 -13.20
C LYS A 53 -0.55 -7.48 -12.31
N VAL A 54 -1.68 -7.58 -11.63
CA VAL A 54 -1.99 -8.76 -10.80
C VAL A 54 -2.38 -9.95 -11.66
N THR A 55 -1.84 -11.13 -11.32
CA THR A 55 -2.07 -12.36 -12.10
C THR A 55 -3.50 -12.88 -11.94
N ASN A 56 -4.08 -12.76 -10.74
CA ASN A 56 -5.43 -13.21 -10.41
C ASN A 56 -6.22 -12.08 -9.73
N GLY A 57 -7.46 -11.86 -10.19
CA GLY A 57 -8.35 -10.83 -9.66
C GLY A 57 -8.24 -9.49 -10.38
N LYS A 58 -8.90 -8.46 -9.83
CA LYS A 58 -8.91 -7.11 -10.38
C LYS A 58 -8.42 -6.13 -9.33
N LEU A 59 -7.21 -5.61 -9.54
CA LEU A 59 -6.68 -4.48 -8.80
C LEU A 59 -7.58 -3.26 -9.04
N LYS A 60 -8.01 -2.61 -7.96
CA LYS A 60 -8.85 -1.42 -8.02
C LYS A 60 -8.15 -0.31 -7.24
N VAL A 61 -8.00 0.83 -7.87
CA VAL A 61 -7.44 2.03 -7.23
C VAL A 61 -8.46 3.14 -7.31
N LYS A 62 -8.70 3.80 -6.18
CA LYS A 62 -9.65 4.89 -6.04
C LYS A 62 -9.08 6.13 -6.74
N CYS A 63 -9.89 6.79 -7.57
CA CYS A 63 -9.46 8.01 -8.24
C CYS A 63 -9.00 9.06 -7.23
N GLY A 64 -7.91 9.75 -7.54
CA GLY A 64 -7.39 10.83 -6.70
C GLY A 64 -6.88 10.41 -5.32
N SER A 65 -6.76 9.10 -5.06
CA SER A 65 -6.16 8.57 -3.83
C SER A 65 -4.76 9.13 -3.63
N ARG A 66 -4.45 9.46 -2.37
CA ARG A 66 -3.18 10.02 -1.91
C ARG A 66 -2.56 9.12 -0.83
N GLN A 67 -2.80 7.82 -0.95
CA GLN A 67 -2.54 6.86 0.11
C GLN A 67 -1.87 5.64 -0.47
N ILE A 68 -0.55 5.64 -0.41
CA ILE A 68 0.29 4.52 -0.80
C ILE A 68 1.28 4.27 0.32
N ALA A 69 1.39 3.02 0.73
CA ALA A 69 2.48 2.59 1.58
C ALA A 69 3.09 1.32 0.98
N ALA A 70 4.38 1.12 1.18
CA ALA A 70 5.05 -0.08 0.71
C ALA A 70 6.09 -0.54 1.73
N MET A 71 6.33 -1.84 1.75
CA MET A 71 7.37 -2.48 2.55
C MET A 71 8.02 -3.58 1.72
N ALA A 72 9.32 -3.80 1.93
CA ALA A 72 10.05 -4.94 1.38
C ALA A 72 10.78 -5.67 2.49
N TRP A 73 10.92 -6.98 2.34
CA TRP A 73 11.81 -7.78 3.16
C TRP A 73 12.30 -9.02 2.41
N LYS A 74 13.29 -9.69 2.99
CA LYS A 74 13.76 -10.98 2.49
C LYS A 74 12.96 -12.11 3.16
N GLY A 75 11.87 -12.51 2.53
CA GLY A 75 11.06 -13.64 2.98
C GLY A 75 11.52 -14.98 2.44
N GLU A 76 10.75 -16.04 2.71
CA GLU A 76 11.03 -17.40 2.23
C GLU A 76 11.11 -17.48 0.69
N ARG A 77 10.35 -16.64 -0.02
CA ARG A 77 10.36 -16.57 -1.51
C ARG A 77 11.40 -15.59 -2.05
N GLN A 78 12.48 -15.40 -1.30
CA GLN A 78 13.57 -14.44 -1.52
C GLN A 78 13.14 -12.99 -1.37
N GLN A 79 12.40 -12.44 -2.32
CA GLN A 79 11.97 -11.05 -2.31
C GLN A 79 10.49 -10.99 -2.06
N GLU A 80 10.10 -10.33 -0.98
CA GLU A 80 8.71 -10.05 -0.66
C GLU A 80 8.52 -8.54 -0.65
N ILE A 81 7.53 -8.07 -1.42
CA ILE A 81 7.06 -6.69 -1.37
C ILE A 81 5.57 -6.72 -1.04
N ARG A 82 5.12 -5.78 -0.22
CA ARG A 82 3.70 -5.47 -0.04
C ARG A 82 3.48 -3.99 -0.32
N ILE A 83 2.44 -3.70 -1.08
CA ILE A 83 1.96 -2.35 -1.36
C ILE A 83 0.54 -2.24 -0.84
N TYR A 84 0.23 -1.15 -0.18
CA TYR A 84 -1.11 -0.82 0.28
C TYR A 84 -1.56 0.41 -0.48
N CYS A 85 -2.71 0.28 -1.13
CA CYS A 85 -3.37 1.37 -1.83
C CYS A 85 -4.85 1.38 -1.44
N VAL A 86 -5.60 2.36 -1.94
CA VAL A 86 -7.02 2.49 -1.61
C VAL A 86 -7.87 2.06 -2.78
N ALA A 87 -8.72 1.06 -2.56
CA ALA A 87 -9.73 0.65 -3.51
C ALA A 87 -11.05 1.42 -3.27
N PRO A 88 -11.80 1.75 -4.33
CA PRO A 88 -13.07 2.45 -4.22
C PRO A 88 -14.20 1.51 -3.76
N GLU A 89 -15.12 2.01 -2.93
CA GLU A 89 -16.40 1.34 -2.69
C GLU A 89 -17.18 1.22 -4.00
N ASN A 90 -17.60 0.00 -4.36
CA ASN A 90 -18.41 -0.30 -5.55
C ASN A 90 -17.85 0.28 -6.87
N GLY A 91 -16.54 0.54 -6.96
CA GLY A 91 -15.94 1.17 -8.14
C GLY A 91 -16.15 2.68 -8.26
N GLN A 92 -16.77 3.33 -7.26
CA GLN A 92 -17.10 4.75 -7.29
C GLN A 92 -16.04 5.59 -6.58
N CYS A 93 -15.56 6.63 -7.27
CA CYS A 93 -14.47 7.46 -6.78
C CYS A 93 -14.88 8.47 -5.71
N GLU A 94 -16.17 8.80 -5.59
CA GLU A 94 -16.68 9.75 -4.59
C GLU A 94 -17.06 9.10 -3.25
N MET A 95 -17.22 7.77 -3.21
CA MET A 95 -17.62 7.05 -2.00
C MET A 95 -16.45 6.87 -1.01
N ARG A 96 -16.62 6.15 0.10
CA ARG A 96 -15.49 5.76 0.97
C ARG A 96 -14.52 4.83 0.23
N GLY A 97 -13.29 4.74 0.74
CA GLY A 97 -12.27 3.81 0.26
C GLY A 97 -11.93 2.77 1.31
N TYR A 98 -11.41 1.62 0.87
CA TYR A 98 -10.86 0.60 1.76
C TYR A 98 -9.43 0.27 1.36
N ILE A 99 -8.62 -0.16 2.32
CA ILE A 99 -7.24 -0.56 2.06
C ILE A 99 -7.24 -1.87 1.26
N GLN A 100 -6.50 -1.88 0.16
CA GLN A 100 -6.21 -3.05 -0.65
C GLN A 100 -4.70 -3.31 -0.66
N GLU A 101 -4.31 -4.52 -0.31
CA GLU A 101 -2.94 -5.02 -0.39
C GLU A 101 -2.66 -5.65 -1.75
N VAL A 102 -1.48 -5.35 -2.29
CA VAL A 102 -0.88 -6.00 -3.44
C VAL A 102 0.46 -6.58 -3.01
N ALA A 103 0.61 -7.89 -3.19
CA ALA A 103 1.78 -8.65 -2.83
C ALA A 103 2.64 -8.94 -4.06
N PHE A 104 3.96 -8.95 -3.89
CA PHE A 104 4.88 -9.47 -4.90
C PHE A 104 5.87 -10.44 -4.28
N ASN A 105 6.11 -11.52 -5.01
CA ASN A 105 7.27 -12.37 -4.84
C ASN A 105 7.82 -12.84 -6.19
N LYS A 106 9.07 -13.28 -6.22
CA LYS A 106 9.73 -13.71 -7.47
C LYS A 106 9.05 -14.88 -8.17
N THR A 107 8.35 -15.73 -7.43
CA THR A 107 7.73 -16.94 -7.96
C THR A 107 6.40 -16.64 -8.66
N ASN A 108 5.56 -15.81 -8.04
CA ASN A 108 4.18 -15.56 -8.48
C ASN A 108 4.00 -14.23 -9.23
N GLY A 109 4.99 -13.33 -9.15
CA GLY A 109 4.82 -11.95 -9.59
C GLY A 109 3.89 -11.19 -8.64
N TRP A 110 3.09 -10.27 -9.19
CA TRP A 110 2.13 -9.47 -8.43
C TRP A 110 0.81 -10.23 -8.24
N GLU A 111 0.33 -10.28 -7.01
CA GLU A 111 -0.94 -10.89 -6.61
C GLU A 111 -1.69 -9.98 -5.62
N LEU A 112 -2.99 -10.18 -5.48
CA LEU A 112 -3.74 -9.51 -4.41
C LEU A 112 -3.37 -10.16 -3.06
N GLY A 113 -3.16 -9.32 -2.05
CA GLY A 113 -2.95 -9.77 -0.68
C GLY A 113 -4.27 -10.04 0.05
N THR A 114 -4.18 -10.37 1.33
CA THR A 114 -5.34 -10.69 2.16
C THR A 114 -6.05 -9.42 2.66
N LEU A 115 -5.30 -8.32 2.88
CA LEU A 115 -5.93 -7.08 3.30
C LEU A 115 -6.76 -6.46 2.17
N GLY A 116 -8.05 -6.31 2.43
CA GLY A 116 -9.00 -5.79 1.45
C GLY A 116 -9.66 -6.85 0.58
N ASP A 117 -9.32 -8.13 0.75
CA ASP A 117 -10.10 -9.26 0.21
C ASP A 117 -11.17 -9.75 1.21
N ASP A 118 -10.88 -9.62 2.51
CA ASP A 118 -11.78 -10.03 3.58
C ASP A 118 -13.09 -9.19 3.68
N ASN A 119 -14.11 -9.79 4.30
CA ASN A 119 -15.34 -9.13 4.73
C ASN A 119 -15.43 -9.26 6.26
N PRO A 120 -15.39 -8.16 7.04
CA PRO A 120 -15.55 -6.76 6.62
C PRO A 120 -14.29 -6.12 6.02
N LYS A 121 -14.50 -5.18 5.09
CA LYS A 121 -13.42 -4.34 4.52
C LYS A 121 -12.87 -3.36 5.55
N THR A 122 -11.57 -3.10 5.48
CA THR A 122 -10.90 -2.04 6.27
C THR A 122 -11.13 -0.67 5.63
N TRP A 123 -12.26 -0.06 5.96
CA TRP A 123 -12.61 1.30 5.53
C TRP A 123 -11.69 2.35 6.17
N ILE A 124 -11.36 3.39 5.42
CA ILE A 124 -10.52 4.49 5.88
C ILE A 124 -11.13 5.86 5.56
N ASP A 125 -10.68 6.87 6.28
CA ASP A 125 -11.03 8.27 6.01
C ASP A 125 -10.41 8.73 4.69
N ASN A 126 -11.08 9.64 3.98
CA ASN A 126 -10.62 10.13 2.67
C ASN A 126 -9.27 10.88 2.74
N ASP A 127 -8.97 11.48 3.89
CA ASP A 127 -7.74 12.21 4.21
C ASP A 127 -6.74 11.38 5.03
N ALA A 128 -6.99 10.07 5.20
CA ALA A 128 -6.04 9.17 5.86
C ALA A 128 -4.70 9.14 5.11
N VAL A 129 -3.64 8.83 5.84
CA VAL A 129 -2.28 8.60 5.34
C VAL A 129 -1.84 7.23 5.81
N LEU A 130 -1.08 6.54 4.96
CA LEU A 130 -0.57 5.20 5.22
C LEU A 130 0.93 5.23 5.45
N SER A 131 1.43 4.36 6.31
CA SER A 131 2.85 4.06 6.44
C SER A 131 3.03 2.58 6.72
N ALA A 132 4.05 1.96 6.15
CA ALA A 132 4.30 0.53 6.24
C ALA A 132 5.73 0.29 6.70
N SER A 133 5.93 -0.68 7.59
CA SER A 133 7.25 -1.11 8.03
C SER A 133 7.32 -2.62 8.14
N ALA A 134 8.48 -3.18 7.84
CA ALA A 134 8.82 -4.56 8.11
C ALA A 134 10.07 -4.61 9.00
N LEU A 135 10.01 -5.36 10.09
CA LEU A 135 11.18 -5.71 10.91
C LEU A 135 11.52 -7.16 10.62
N VAL A 136 12.74 -7.44 10.16
CA VAL A 136 13.20 -8.81 9.88
C VAL A 136 14.11 -9.28 11.00
N TRP A 137 13.73 -10.38 11.65
CA TRP A 137 14.50 -11.03 12.69
C TRP A 137 15.64 -11.88 12.11
N PRO A 138 16.69 -12.21 12.90
CA PRO A 138 17.80 -13.04 12.45
C PRO A 138 17.39 -14.45 11.96
N ASP A 139 16.24 -14.97 12.38
CA ASP A 139 15.68 -16.24 11.92
C ASP A 139 14.86 -16.12 10.60
N ASN A 140 14.95 -14.96 9.93
CA ASN A 140 14.20 -14.58 8.73
C ASN A 140 12.68 -14.47 8.93
N LYS A 141 12.18 -14.47 10.16
CA LYS A 141 10.80 -14.04 10.42
C LYS A 141 10.69 -12.54 10.23
N ALA A 142 9.55 -12.09 9.73
CA ALA A 142 9.29 -10.67 9.54
C ALA A 142 8.07 -10.26 10.38
N ASP A 143 8.19 -9.20 11.15
CA ASP A 143 7.05 -8.52 11.76
C ASP A 143 6.63 -7.38 10.82
N LEU A 144 5.43 -7.50 10.27
CA LEU A 144 4.88 -6.52 9.35
C LEU A 144 3.89 -5.62 10.08
N SER A 145 3.99 -4.32 9.84
CA SER A 145 3.06 -3.33 10.41
C SER A 145 2.63 -2.31 9.37
N LEU A 146 1.33 -2.05 9.34
CA LEU A 146 0.69 -0.98 8.57
C LEU A 146 0.07 0.02 9.55
N PHE A 147 0.42 1.28 9.40
CA PHE A 147 -0.09 2.38 10.19
C PHE A 147 -1.02 3.23 9.34
N VAL A 148 -2.17 3.58 9.92
CA VAL A 148 -3.23 4.29 9.24
C VAL A 148 -3.65 5.47 10.10
N SER A 149 -3.49 6.69 9.61
CA SER A 149 -4.08 7.86 10.26
C SER A 149 -5.58 7.94 9.98
N GLY A 150 -6.31 8.64 10.84
CA GLY A 150 -7.74 8.87 10.64
C GLY A 150 -8.37 9.58 11.82
N LYS A 151 -9.68 9.42 11.98
CA LYS A 151 -10.49 10.02 13.05
C LYS A 151 -11.24 8.95 13.84
N ASP A 152 -11.40 9.14 15.14
CA ASP A 152 -12.26 8.28 15.96
C ASP A 152 -13.75 8.66 15.84
N GLU A 153 -14.61 7.97 16.58
CA GLU A 153 -16.07 8.17 16.56
C GLU A 153 -16.47 9.60 16.96
N TRP A 154 -15.60 10.33 17.66
CA TRP A 154 -15.80 11.73 18.05
C TRP A 154 -15.08 12.70 17.11
N GLY A 155 -14.56 12.22 15.98
CA GLY A 155 -13.83 13.03 15.01
C GLY A 155 -12.39 13.37 15.43
N ARG A 156 -11.86 12.79 16.51
CA ARG A 156 -10.53 13.13 17.01
C ARG A 156 -9.44 12.42 16.22
N PRO A 157 -8.34 13.10 15.85
CA PRO A 157 -7.23 12.47 15.13
C PRO A 157 -6.67 11.25 15.86
N LYS A 158 -6.39 10.19 15.11
CA LYS A 158 -5.83 8.93 15.64
C LYS A 158 -4.85 8.30 14.66
N VAL A 159 -4.00 7.41 15.18
CA VAL A 159 -3.28 6.42 14.38
C VAL A 159 -3.67 5.02 14.85
N VAL A 160 -4.00 4.16 13.90
CA VAL A 160 -4.27 2.73 14.10
C VAL A 160 -3.09 1.93 13.56
N ARG A 161 -2.71 0.87 14.26
CA ARG A 161 -1.77 -0.14 13.77
C ARG A 161 -2.52 -1.41 13.36
N TYR A 162 -2.15 -1.95 12.21
CA TYR A 162 -2.46 -3.30 11.77
C TYR A 162 -1.15 -4.08 11.72
N TYR A 163 -1.16 -5.33 12.18
CA TYR A 163 -0.02 -6.23 12.10
C TYR A 163 -0.39 -7.51 11.39
N TYR A 164 0.58 -8.13 10.73
CA TYR A 164 0.37 -9.41 10.06
C TYR A 164 0.63 -10.56 11.03
N ASP A 165 -0.41 -11.35 11.28
CA ASP A 165 -0.33 -12.56 12.10
C ASP A 165 -0.12 -13.79 11.21
N TYR A 166 1.08 -14.37 11.27
CA TYR A 166 1.43 -15.59 10.56
C TYR A 166 0.82 -16.86 11.18
N ALA A 167 0.35 -16.82 12.42
CA ALA A 167 -0.17 -18.00 13.12
C ALA A 167 -1.56 -18.41 12.63
N THR A 168 -2.33 -17.50 12.05
CA THR A 168 -3.72 -17.74 11.64
C THR A 168 -3.83 -17.96 10.13
N ASN A 169 -4.27 -19.17 9.71
CA ASN A 169 -4.65 -19.51 8.32
C ASN A 169 -3.64 -19.16 7.21
N GLY A 170 -2.33 -19.26 7.48
CA GLY A 170 -1.30 -18.90 6.50
C GLY A 170 -1.01 -17.40 6.38
N GLY A 171 -1.57 -16.60 7.30
CA GLY A 171 -1.31 -15.18 7.43
C GLY A 171 -2.57 -14.32 7.27
N THR A 172 -2.86 -13.48 8.26
CA THR A 172 -3.97 -12.52 8.19
C THR A 172 -3.59 -11.19 8.84
N TRP A 173 -4.23 -10.11 8.40
CA TRP A 173 -4.04 -8.80 8.99
C TRP A 173 -4.97 -8.60 10.18
N LEU A 174 -4.37 -8.36 11.36
CA LEU A 174 -5.10 -8.09 12.58
C LEU A 174 -4.95 -6.62 12.98
N LYS A 175 -6.03 -6.03 13.47
CA LYS A 175 -6.02 -4.67 14.01
C LYS A 175 -5.54 -4.72 15.45
N ASP A 176 -4.41 -4.07 15.72
CA ASP A 176 -3.85 -3.93 17.07
C ASP A 176 -4.64 -2.93 17.92
N GLY A 177 -5.21 -1.91 17.29
CA GLY A 177 -5.98 -0.87 17.94
C GLY A 177 -5.46 0.55 17.66
N VAL A 178 -5.96 1.52 18.42
CA VAL A 178 -5.52 2.92 18.33
C VAL A 178 -4.26 3.08 19.17
N ILE A 179 -3.12 3.29 18.51
CA ILE A 179 -1.82 3.42 19.18
C ILE A 179 -1.53 4.86 19.64
N SER A 180 -2.20 5.86 19.05
CA SER A 180 -2.13 7.25 19.50
C SER A 180 -3.38 8.04 19.14
N LYS A 181 -3.81 8.91 20.06
CA LYS A 181 -4.85 9.94 19.86
C LYS A 181 -4.31 11.37 19.98
N LYS A 182 -3.01 11.52 20.23
CA LYS A 182 -2.34 12.81 20.50
C LYS A 182 -1.63 13.37 19.26
N VAL A 183 -2.05 12.95 18.07
CA VAL A 183 -1.35 13.26 16.82
C VAL A 183 -1.43 14.75 16.48
N SER A 184 -2.41 15.46 17.03
CA SER A 184 -2.68 16.88 16.81
C SER A 184 -2.34 17.81 17.97
N ASP A 185 -1.88 17.29 19.11
CA ASP A 185 -1.73 18.07 20.36
C ASP A 185 -0.34 18.74 20.50
N TRP A 186 0.29 19.13 19.39
CA TRP A 186 1.67 19.64 19.32
C TRP A 186 1.71 21.14 19.04
#